data_AF-A0A538SU62-F1
#
_entry.id   AF-A0A538SU62-F1
#
_cell.length_a   1.000
_cell.length_b   1.000
_cell.length_c   1.000
_cell.angle_alpha   90.00
_cell.angle_beta   90.00
_cell.angle_gamma   90.00
#
_symmetry.space_group_name_H-M   'P 1'
#
loop_
_entity.id
_entity.type
_entity.pdbx_description
1 polymer ?
#
loop_
_entity_poly.entity_id
_entity_poly.type
_entity_poly.pdbx_seq_one_letter_code
_entity_poly.pdbx_strand_id
1 'polypeptide(L)'
;MTIVGEVMDPACFLEAGPKSIGPGHYQCAIDCARSGQTLAIYDRDQDRIYFIAGELPGKNPNDPLMPYIHKKVDVLGTVYHRADAYGIVILKVALHEDKAGSPAPGAPAGK
;
A
#
# COMPACT_ATOMS: atom_id res chain seq x y z
N MET A 1 -13.40 -5.27 -6.26
CA MET A 1 -12.13 -5.91 -6.62
C MET A 1 -11.30 -6.05 -5.36
N THR A 2 -10.57 -7.15 -5.18
CA THR A 2 -9.59 -7.28 -4.10
C THR A 2 -8.20 -7.09 -4.68
N ILE A 3 -7.42 -6.18 -4.11
CA ILE A 3 -6.00 -5.99 -4.43
C ILE A 3 -5.16 -6.46 -3.26
N VAL A 4 -3.96 -6.95 -3.55
CA VAL A 4 -2.97 -7.33 -2.53
C VAL A 4 -1.79 -6.38 -2.68
N GLY A 5 -1.36 -5.76 -1.58
CA GLY A 5 -0.25 -4.81 -1.67
C GLY A 5 0.23 -4.30 -0.33
N GLU A 6 1.30 -3.54 -0.37
CA GLU A 6 1.96 -2.94 0.79
C GLU A 6 1.43 -1.52 1.00
N VAL A 7 0.95 -1.19 2.21
CA VAL A 7 0.54 0.18 2.55
C VAL A 7 1.79 1.05 2.70
N MET A 8 1.84 2.17 1.99
CA MET A 8 3.04 3.03 1.95
C MET A 8 2.71 4.51 1.80
N ASP A 9 3.70 5.36 2.09
CA ASP A 9 3.68 6.78 1.73
C ASP A 9 4.12 6.94 0.26
N PRO A 10 3.26 7.45 -0.64
CA PRO A 10 3.58 7.57 -2.05
C PRO A 10 4.73 8.55 -2.35
N ALA A 11 4.93 9.62 -1.57
CA ALA A 11 6.04 10.54 -1.86
C ALA A 11 7.39 9.88 -1.59
N CYS A 12 7.51 9.22 -0.43
CA CYS A 12 8.73 8.50 -0.07
C CYS A 12 8.98 7.30 -0.99
N PHE A 13 7.93 6.63 -1.46
CA PHE A 13 8.05 5.58 -2.46
C PHE A 13 8.52 6.12 -3.83
N LEU A 14 8.01 7.27 -4.29
CA LEU A 14 8.46 7.85 -5.56
C LEU A 14 9.93 8.29 -5.50
N GLU A 15 10.42 8.74 -4.35
CA GLU A 15 11.82 9.16 -4.18
C GLU A 15 12.78 7.98 -3.97
N ALA A 16 12.45 7.06 -3.06
CA ALA A 16 13.36 6.00 -2.59
C ALA A 16 12.96 4.59 -3.08
N GLY A 17 11.88 4.47 -3.83
CA GLY A 17 11.34 3.20 -4.29
C GLY A 17 10.92 2.30 -3.13
N PRO A 18 10.95 0.97 -3.31
CA PRO A 18 10.55 0.01 -2.29
C PRO A 18 11.34 0.06 -0.97
N LYS A 19 12.48 0.77 -0.93
CA LYS A 19 13.28 0.93 0.31
C LYS A 19 12.59 1.84 1.34
N SER A 20 11.60 2.64 0.93
CA SER A 20 10.80 3.43 1.85
C SER A 20 9.78 2.60 2.64
N ILE A 21 9.54 1.35 2.23
CA ILE A 21 8.58 0.45 2.89
C ILE A 21 9.35 -0.45 3.86
N GLY A 22 9.17 -0.21 5.17
CA GLY A 22 9.76 -1.06 6.20
C GLY A 22 9.98 -0.39 7.56
N PRO A 23 10.58 -1.11 8.52
CA PRO A 23 10.68 -0.65 9.91
C PRO A 23 11.42 0.68 10.08
N GLY A 24 12.48 0.91 9.31
CA GLY A 24 13.30 2.14 9.39
C GLY A 24 12.57 3.42 8.96
N HIS A 25 11.42 3.30 8.30
CA HIS A 25 10.64 4.43 7.81
C HIS A 25 9.19 4.44 8.35
N TYR A 26 8.82 3.47 9.17
CA TYR A 26 7.44 3.28 9.67
C TYR A 26 6.92 4.50 10.44
N GLN A 27 7.72 5.05 11.37
CA GLN A 27 7.29 6.20 12.16
C GLN A 27 7.13 7.46 11.31
N CYS A 28 8.03 7.67 10.35
CA CYS A 28 7.94 8.80 9.43
C CYS A 28 6.64 8.73 8.59
N ALA A 29 6.30 7.55 8.05
CA ALA A 29 5.06 7.36 7.31
C ALA A 29 3.80 7.62 8.16
N ILE A 30 3.81 7.25 9.45
CA ILE A 30 2.71 7.59 10.39
C ILE A 30 2.58 9.11 10.54
N ASP A 31 3.69 9.81 10.74
CA ASP A 31 3.70 11.24 11.00
C ASP A 31 3.26 12.03 9.76
N CYS A 32 3.68 11.62 8.56
CA CYS A 32 3.20 12.16 7.29
C CYS A 32 1.69 11.96 7.12
N ALA A 33 1.20 10.74 7.37
CA ALA A 33 -0.22 10.41 7.24
C ALA A 33 -1.10 11.21 8.21
N ARG A 34 -0.62 11.42 9.44
CA ARG A 34 -1.29 12.28 10.44
C ARG A 34 -1.28 13.77 10.07
N SER A 35 -0.29 14.18 9.29
CA SER A 35 -0.16 15.55 8.77
C SER A 35 -1.00 15.79 7.50
N GLY A 36 -1.77 14.80 7.06
CA GLY A 36 -2.70 14.92 5.92
C GLY A 36 -2.18 14.34 4.61
N GLN A 37 -0.98 13.75 4.60
CA GLN A 37 -0.48 13.04 3.43
C GLN A 37 -1.31 11.79 3.18
N THR A 38 -1.78 11.61 1.96
CA THR A 38 -2.62 10.45 1.62
C THR A 38 -1.75 9.22 1.41
N LEU A 39 -2.06 8.12 2.10
CA LEU A 39 -1.40 6.83 1.94
C LEU A 39 -1.75 6.21 0.58
N ALA A 40 -0.97 5.22 0.15
CA ALA A 40 -1.26 4.43 -1.04
C ALA A 40 -1.01 2.95 -0.78
N ILE A 41 -1.43 2.12 -1.73
CA ILE A 41 -1.17 0.68 -1.73
C ILE A 41 -0.27 0.38 -2.94
N TYR A 42 0.88 -0.24 -2.69
CA TYR A 42 1.77 -0.70 -3.75
C TYR A 42 1.58 -2.20 -3.97
N ASP A 43 1.09 -2.56 -5.15
CA ASP A 43 1.02 -3.94 -5.64
C ASP A 43 2.34 -4.25 -6.36
N ARG A 44 3.18 -5.04 -5.69
CA ARG A 44 4.50 -5.42 -6.18
C ARG A 44 4.44 -6.37 -7.38
N ASP A 45 3.41 -7.19 -7.48
CA ASP A 45 3.30 -8.20 -8.54
C ASP A 45 2.92 -7.54 -9.88
N GLN A 46 2.17 -6.44 -9.81
CA GLN A 46 1.77 -5.65 -10.97
C GLN A 46 2.60 -4.38 -11.19
N ASP A 47 3.58 -4.11 -10.32
CA ASP A 47 4.36 -2.87 -10.26
C ASP A 47 3.46 -1.62 -10.34
N ARG A 48 2.49 -1.54 -9.42
CA ARG A 48 1.38 -0.58 -9.51
C ARG A 48 1.08 0.09 -8.19
N ILE A 49 0.90 1.41 -8.24
CA ILE A 49 0.46 2.22 -7.10
C ILE A 49 -1.05 2.47 -7.23
N TYR A 50 -1.80 2.14 -6.18
CA TYR A 50 -3.19 2.50 -6.01
C TYR A 50 -3.29 3.65 -5.00
N PHE A 51 -3.59 4.85 -5.47
CA PHE A 51 -3.87 6.01 -4.62
C PHE A 51 -5.23 5.83 -3.95
N ILE A 52 -5.33 6.06 -2.65
CA ILE A 52 -6.61 5.94 -1.97
C ILE A 52 -7.45 7.20 -2.19
N ALA A 53 -8.74 7.00 -2.38
CA ALA A 53 -9.73 8.06 -2.48
C ALA A 53 -10.75 7.92 -1.35
N GLY A 54 -11.25 9.06 -0.85
CA GLY A 54 -12.34 9.07 0.12
C GLY A 54 -13.65 8.61 -0.50
N GLU A 55 -14.39 7.76 0.21
CA GLU A 55 -15.76 7.36 -0.18
C GLU A 55 -16.76 8.52 -0.04
N LEU A 56 -16.58 9.34 1.00
CA LEU A 56 -17.47 10.45 1.37
C LEU A 56 -16.66 11.73 1.66
N PRO A 57 -17.20 12.92 1.36
CA PRO A 57 -16.59 14.19 1.74
C PRO A 57 -16.37 14.26 3.27
N GLY A 58 -15.21 14.79 3.68
CA GLY A 58 -14.88 15.03 5.09
C GLY A 58 -14.44 13.81 5.89
N LYS A 59 -14.43 12.60 5.31
CA LYS A 59 -13.78 11.43 5.92
C LYS A 59 -12.32 11.37 5.50
N ASN A 60 -11.44 11.06 6.46
CA ASN A 60 -10.04 10.84 6.17
C ASN A 60 -9.88 9.48 5.45
N PRO A 61 -9.41 9.45 4.20
CA PRO A 61 -9.25 8.19 3.48
C PRO A 61 -8.16 7.29 4.08
N ASN A 62 -7.24 7.82 4.89
CA ASN A 62 -6.17 7.05 5.53
C ASN A 62 -6.68 6.15 6.66
N ASP A 63 -7.81 6.48 7.30
CA ASP A 63 -8.24 5.84 8.57
C ASP A 63 -8.22 4.30 8.51
N PRO A 64 -8.72 3.63 7.45
CA PRO A 64 -8.68 2.17 7.37
C PRO A 64 -7.24 1.62 7.30
N LEU A 65 -6.30 2.37 6.71
CA LEU A 65 -4.95 1.92 6.44
C LEU A 65 -3.94 2.24 7.56
N MET A 66 -4.24 3.19 8.45
CA MET A 66 -3.34 3.60 9.53
C MET A 66 -2.78 2.42 10.35
N PRO A 67 -3.56 1.37 10.72
CA PRO A 67 -3.03 0.21 11.46
C PRO A 67 -2.12 -0.72 10.64
N TYR A 68 -2.04 -0.49 9.33
CA TYR A 68 -1.41 -1.37 8.35
C TYR A 68 -0.25 -0.73 7.60
N ILE A 69 0.19 0.47 7.96
CA ILE A 69 1.36 1.12 7.36
C ILE A 69 2.55 0.15 7.34
N HIS A 70 3.18 0.00 6.17
CA HIS A 70 4.27 -0.93 5.86
C HIS A 70 3.95 -2.42 6.06
N LYS A 71 2.67 -2.78 6.12
CA LYS A 71 2.21 -4.17 6.10
C LYS A 71 1.60 -4.49 4.74
N LYS A 72 1.69 -5.77 4.38
CA LYS A 72 0.98 -6.33 3.23
C LYS A 72 -0.48 -6.59 3.63
N VAL A 73 -1.41 -6.18 2.79
CA VAL A 73 -2.85 -6.21 3.05
C VAL A 73 -3.65 -6.73 1.87
N ASP A 74 -4.79 -7.34 2.18
CA ASP A 74 -5.88 -7.58 1.23
C ASP A 74 -6.87 -6.41 1.32
N VAL A 75 -7.08 -5.70 0.21
CA VAL A 75 -7.94 -4.51 0.16
C VAL A 75 -9.08 -4.75 -0.82
N LEU A 76 -10.29 -4.87 -0.28
CA LEU A 76 -11.51 -4.90 -1.04
C LEU A 76 -11.98 -3.47 -1.28
N GLY A 77 -12.22 -3.13 -2.54
CA GLY A 77 -12.72 -1.80 -2.89
C GLY A 77 -13.18 -1.66 -4.33
N THR A 78 -13.53 -0.43 -4.68
CA THR A 78 -13.82 0.00 -6.04
C THR A 78 -12.59 0.66 -6.63
N VAL A 79 -12.01 0.03 -7.65
CA VAL A 79 -10.81 0.53 -8.35
C VAL A 79 -11.25 1.41 -9.51
N TYR A 80 -10.58 2.54 -9.64
CA TYR A 80 -10.72 3.48 -10.75
C TYR A 80 -9.40 3.54 -11.51
N HIS A 81 -9.47 3.61 -12.84
CA HIS A 81 -8.32 3.84 -13.69
C HIS A 81 -8.62 5.02 -14.62
N ARG A 82 -7.84 6.10 -14.51
CA ARG A 82 -8.01 7.35 -15.26
C ARG A 82 -6.65 8.00 -15.48
N ALA A 83 -6.36 8.43 -16.71
CA ALA A 83 -5.10 9.08 -17.06
C ALA A 83 -3.86 8.31 -16.53
N ASP A 84 -3.87 6.99 -16.73
CA ASP A 84 -2.83 6.05 -16.27
C ASP A 84 -2.59 5.97 -14.76
N ALA A 85 -3.40 6.66 -13.96
CA ALA A 85 -3.41 6.57 -12.51
C ALA A 85 -4.47 5.58 -12.02
N TYR A 86 -4.10 4.79 -11.02
CA TYR A 86 -5.00 3.88 -10.32
C TYR A 86 -5.42 4.48 -8.98
N GLY A 87 -6.73 4.61 -8.80
CA GLY A 87 -7.35 5.01 -7.55
C GLY A 87 -8.15 3.86 -6.93
N ILE A 88 -8.30 3.85 -5.62
CA ILE A 88 -9.19 2.90 -4.93
C ILE A 88 -10.00 3.59 -3.82
N VAL A 89 -11.31 3.36 -3.83
CA VAL A 89 -12.16 3.61 -2.67
C VAL A 89 -12.25 2.32 -1.87
N ILE A 90 -11.77 2.36 -0.63
CA ILE A 90 -11.64 1.19 0.24
C ILE A 90 -12.99 0.86 0.89
N LEU A 91 -13.44 -0.38 0.73
CA LEU A 91 -14.59 -0.92 1.44
C LEU A 91 -14.17 -1.73 2.67
N LYS A 92 -13.09 -2.51 2.55
CA LYS A 92 -12.53 -3.32 3.64
C LYS A 92 -11.04 -3.54 3.43
N VAL A 93 -10.30 -3.56 4.53
CA VAL A 93 -8.89 -3.95 4.57
C VAL A 93 -8.69 -5.04 5.62
N ALA A 94 -7.80 -5.99 5.32
CA ALA A 94 -7.34 -6.99 6.26
C ALA A 94 -5.83 -7.19 6.10
N LEU A 95 -5.16 -7.63 7.16
CA LEU A 95 -3.77 -8.07 7.05
C LEU A 95 -3.73 -9.25 6.07
N HIS A 96 -2.81 -9.22 5.12
CA HIS A 96 -2.66 -10.32 4.19
C HIS A 96 -2.06 -11.51 4.93
N GLU A 97 -2.75 -12.65 4.90
CA GLU A 97 -2.22 -13.91 5.37
C GLU A 97 -1.52 -14.60 4.20
N ASP A 98 -0.19 -14.59 4.20
CA ASP A 98 0.56 -15.41 3.25
C ASP A 98 0.19 -16.88 3.53
N LYS A 99 -0.55 -17.53 2.62
CA LYS A 99 -0.64 -18.99 2.63
C LYS A 99 0.79 -19.50 2.47
N ALA A 100 1.36 -20.06 3.54
CA ALA A 100 2.71 -20.59 3.54
C ALA A 100 2.95 -21.47 2.31
N GLY A 101 3.73 -20.97 1.34
CA GLY A 101 4.01 -21.71 0.11
C GLY A 101 4.18 -20.86 -1.15
N SER A 102 5.06 -19.87 -1.16
CA SER A 102 5.72 -19.44 -2.39
C SER A 102 7.15 -19.02 -2.06
N PRO A 103 8.17 -19.70 -2.62
CA PRO A 103 9.56 -19.38 -2.33
C PRO A 103 9.88 -17.99 -2.85
N ALA A 104 10.54 -17.18 -2.02
CA ALA A 104 11.06 -15.88 -2.40
C ALA A 104 11.91 -16.00 -3.69
N PRO A 105 11.72 -15.14 -4.69
CA PRO A 105 12.61 -15.13 -5.85
C PRO A 105 13.98 -14.62 -5.42
N GLY A 106 15.01 -15.45 -5.59
CA GLY A 106 16.40 -15.00 -5.60
C GLY A 106 17.24 -15.42 -4.40
N ALA A 107 17.57 -16.71 -4.30
CA ALA A 107 18.85 -17.13 -3.77
C ALA A 107 19.72 -17.60 -4.95
N PRO A 108 20.95 -17.07 -5.15
CA PRO A 108 21.79 -17.51 -6.25
C PRO A 108 22.20 -18.97 -6.07
N ALA A 109 22.06 -19.77 -7.13
CA ALA A 109 22.61 -21.11 -7.18
C ALA A 109 24.13 -21.02 -7.26
N GLY A 110 24.81 -21.26 -6.15
CA GLY A 110 26.27 -21.35 -6.06
C GLY A 110 26.72 -22.78 -5.77
N LYS A 111 27.38 -23.40 -6.75
CA LYS A 111 28.40 -24.43 -6.57
C LYS A 111 29.54 -24.11 -7.52
#